data_AF-A0A8J7EVP8-F1
#
_entry.id   AF-A0A8J7EVP8-F1
#
_cell.length_a   1.000
_cell.length_b   1.000
_cell.length_c   1.000
_cell.angle_alpha   90.00
_cell.angle_beta   90.00
_cell.angle_gamma   90.00
#
_symmetry.space_group_name_H-M   'P 1'
#
loop_
_entity.id
_entity.type
_entity.pdbx_description
1 polymer ?
#
loop_
_entity_poly.entity_id
_entity_poly.type
_entity_poly.pdbx_seq_one_letter_code
_entity_poly.pdbx_strand_id
1 'polypeptide(L)'
;MSMSASRRSYSLKLETLILLTVAIGLLLSDLVFNASSFSTTATLTGSIGVSALIWHHEFNMASRWLGQINRRFYLPTVLMVLVGSLFVLNILSAPASAQFYQGAQDAMTGFFPGAEEVIALVFNVLRGLFLIYLGISLVKVVQAQRQDEDWQNLARTPLIILIAMTLGDVLAGFITGGVAA
;
A
#
# COMPACT_ATOMS: atom_id res chain seq x y z
N MET A 1 -7.17 27.16 -46.09
CA MET A 1 -5.74 27.01 -45.74
C MET A 1 -5.59 26.80 -44.23
N SER A 2 -5.81 25.57 -43.74
CA SER A 2 -5.83 25.27 -42.29
C SER A 2 -5.53 23.81 -41.91
N MET A 3 -5.22 22.93 -42.88
CA MET A 3 -5.19 21.48 -42.69
C MET A 3 -3.81 20.92 -42.26
N SER A 4 -2.76 21.74 -42.26
CA SER A 4 -1.37 21.34 -41.98
C SER A 4 -1.00 21.32 -40.49
N ALA A 5 -1.66 22.13 -39.65
CA ALA A 5 -1.29 22.29 -38.25
C ALA A 5 -1.49 20.99 -37.42
N SER A 6 -2.59 20.26 -37.66
CA SER A 6 -2.93 19.08 -36.85
C SER A 6 -1.90 17.96 -36.95
N ARG A 7 -1.39 17.64 -38.15
CA ARG A 7 -0.44 16.53 -38.34
C ARG A 7 0.87 16.76 -37.57
N ARG A 8 1.34 18.02 -37.52
CA ARG A 8 2.60 18.42 -36.88
C ARG A 8 2.64 18.19 -35.37
N SER A 9 1.48 18.26 -34.69
CA SER A 9 1.40 18.02 -33.24
C SER A 9 1.48 16.53 -32.88
N TYR A 10 1.05 15.64 -33.78
CA TYR A 10 1.14 14.18 -33.55
C TYR A 10 2.54 13.63 -33.90
N SER A 11 3.22 14.15 -34.93
CA SER A 11 4.56 13.67 -35.28
C SER A 11 5.58 13.95 -34.17
N LEU A 12 5.58 15.16 -33.59
CA LEU A 12 6.44 15.56 -32.46
C LEU A 12 6.32 14.63 -31.24
N LYS A 13 5.16 14.03 -30.99
CA LYS A 13 4.95 13.06 -29.90
C LYS A 13 5.48 11.66 -30.21
N LEU A 14 5.48 11.27 -31.49
CA LEU A 14 6.04 10.00 -31.94
C LEU A 14 7.58 10.09 -31.99
N GLU A 15 8.11 11.18 -32.55
CA GLU A 15 9.54 11.49 -32.65
C GLU A 15 10.21 11.48 -31.27
N THR A 16 9.62 12.17 -30.28
CA THR A 16 10.16 12.20 -28.90
C THR A 16 10.13 10.84 -28.20
N LEU A 17 9.10 10.03 -28.42
CA LEU A 17 9.01 8.67 -27.84
C LEU A 17 10.07 7.74 -28.44
N ILE A 18 10.25 7.77 -29.76
CA ILE A 18 11.28 6.99 -30.48
C ILE A 18 12.68 7.37 -29.97
N LEU A 19 12.99 8.66 -29.90
CA LEU A 19 14.29 9.15 -29.40
C LEU A 19 14.57 8.67 -27.96
N LEU A 20 13.57 8.68 -27.07
CA LEU A 20 13.75 8.23 -25.68
C LEU A 20 13.96 6.72 -25.59
N THR A 21 13.24 5.90 -26.37
CA THR A 21 13.47 4.45 -26.40
C THR A 21 14.84 4.07 -26.96
N VAL A 22 15.34 4.78 -27.98
CA VAL A 22 16.69 4.61 -28.52
C VAL A 22 17.75 5.01 -27.47
N ALA A 23 17.54 6.11 -26.74
CA ALA A 23 18.45 6.53 -25.67
C ALA A 23 18.57 5.49 -24.55
N ILE A 24 17.45 4.85 -24.13
CA ILE A 24 17.49 3.76 -23.14
C ILE A 24 18.19 2.52 -23.70
N GLY A 25 17.98 2.17 -24.98
CA GLY A 25 18.72 1.08 -25.63
C GLY A 25 20.23 1.29 -25.62
N LEU A 26 20.69 2.52 -25.84
CA LEU A 26 22.10 2.88 -25.76
C LEU A 26 22.63 2.81 -24.32
N LEU A 27 21.89 3.33 -23.33
CA LEU A 27 22.27 3.23 -21.91
C LEU A 27 22.33 1.77 -21.41
N LEU A 28 21.41 0.92 -21.85
CA LEU A 28 21.47 -0.53 -21.58
C LEU A 28 22.70 -1.19 -22.20
N SER A 29 23.15 -0.74 -23.37
CA SER A 29 24.40 -1.24 -23.97
C SER A 29 25.64 -0.78 -23.21
N ASP A 30 25.69 0.49 -22.78
CA ASP A 30 26.79 1.01 -21.95
C ASP A 30 26.87 0.28 -20.60
N LEU A 31 25.73 0.01 -19.96
CA LEU A 31 25.65 -0.76 -18.71
C LEU A 31 26.25 -2.18 -18.82
N VAL A 32 26.12 -2.82 -20.00
CA VAL A 32 26.67 -4.16 -20.25
C VAL A 32 28.18 -4.13 -20.49
N PHE A 33 28.72 -3.07 -21.10
CA PHE A 33 30.16 -2.94 -21.37
C PHE A 33 30.95 -2.23 -20.25
N ASN A 34 30.30 -1.41 -19.44
CA ASN A 34 30.92 -0.56 -18.43
C ASN A 34 30.00 -0.37 -17.20
N ALA A 35 30.02 -1.34 -16.29
CA ALA A 35 29.17 -1.41 -15.10
C ALA A 35 29.54 -0.38 -14.00
N SER A 36 29.53 0.91 -14.35
CA SER A 36 29.76 2.02 -13.44
C SER A 36 28.49 2.39 -12.64
N SER A 37 28.69 2.95 -11.44
CA SER A 37 27.60 3.47 -10.58
C SER A 37 26.80 4.62 -11.24
N PHE A 38 27.37 5.25 -12.28
CA PHE A 38 26.68 6.28 -13.06
C PHE A 38 25.74 5.66 -14.11
N SER A 39 26.21 4.65 -14.86
CA SER A 39 25.42 3.99 -15.92
C SER A 39 24.20 3.24 -15.37
N THR A 40 24.36 2.55 -14.23
CA THR A 40 23.26 1.94 -13.46
C THR A 40 22.19 2.97 -13.08
N THR A 41 22.59 4.08 -12.45
CA THR A 41 21.68 5.16 -12.01
C THR A 41 20.97 5.84 -13.17
N ALA A 42 21.68 6.09 -14.28
CA ALA A 42 21.10 6.67 -15.49
C ALA A 42 20.06 5.74 -16.14
N THR A 43 20.36 4.44 -16.23
CA THR A 43 19.46 3.43 -16.81
C THR A 43 18.17 3.30 -16.00
N LEU A 44 18.27 3.21 -14.66
CA LEU A 44 17.10 3.17 -13.78
C LEU A 44 16.23 4.41 -13.96
N THR A 45 16.83 5.61 -13.90
CA THR A 45 16.11 6.88 -14.04
C THR A 45 15.40 7.00 -15.41
N GLY A 46 16.07 6.59 -16.49
CA GLY A 46 15.47 6.56 -17.83
C GLY A 46 14.29 5.59 -17.94
N SER A 47 14.42 4.38 -17.40
CA SER A 47 13.35 3.36 -17.41
C SER A 47 12.08 3.82 -16.67
N ILE A 48 12.24 4.50 -15.54
CA ILE A 48 11.13 5.10 -14.77
C ILE A 48 10.48 6.23 -15.59
N GLY A 49 11.27 7.09 -16.24
CA GLY A 49 10.78 8.17 -17.09
C GLY A 49 9.90 7.68 -18.25
N VAL A 50 10.32 6.64 -18.97
CA VAL A 50 9.49 6.04 -20.03
C VAL A 50 8.26 5.34 -19.48
N SER A 51 8.39 4.61 -18.37
CA SER A 51 7.25 3.94 -17.73
C SER A 51 6.15 4.93 -17.32
N ALA A 52 6.54 6.08 -16.75
CA ALA A 52 5.61 7.16 -16.39
C ALA A 52 4.93 7.81 -17.61
N LEU A 53 5.66 8.01 -18.72
CA LEU A 53 5.10 8.57 -19.96
C LEU A 53 4.13 7.61 -20.66
N ILE A 54 4.45 6.31 -20.71
CA ILE A 54 3.55 5.27 -21.24
C ILE A 54 2.30 5.17 -20.35
N TRP A 55 2.46 5.14 -19.02
CA TRP A 55 1.33 5.12 -18.08
C TRP A 55 0.39 6.33 -18.28
N HIS A 56 0.95 7.52 -18.48
CA HIS A 56 0.15 8.72 -18.77
C HIS A 56 -0.54 8.65 -20.14
N HIS A 57 0.04 7.99 -21.15
CA HIS A 57 -0.61 7.76 -22.44
C HIS A 57 -1.83 6.83 -22.30
N GLU A 58 -1.63 5.65 -21.70
CA GLU A 58 -2.69 4.64 -21.54
C GLU A 58 -3.82 5.13 -20.63
N PHE A 59 -3.49 5.85 -19.55
CA PHE A 59 -4.50 6.48 -18.69
C PHE A 59 -5.33 7.54 -19.44
N ASN A 60 -4.72 8.32 -20.34
CA ASN A 60 -5.44 9.26 -21.20
C ASN A 60 -6.30 8.56 -22.27
N MET A 61 -5.95 7.34 -22.70
CA MET A 61 -6.75 6.57 -23.64
C MET A 61 -7.94 5.90 -22.95
N ALA A 62 -7.70 5.24 -21.81
CA ALA A 62 -8.73 4.61 -20.98
C ALA A 62 -9.78 5.61 -20.46
N SER A 63 -9.35 6.78 -19.97
CA SER A 63 -10.27 7.84 -19.51
C SER A 63 -11.14 8.43 -20.63
N ARG A 64 -10.62 8.51 -21.86
CA ARG A 64 -11.42 8.92 -23.04
C ARG A 64 -12.44 7.87 -23.45
N TRP A 65 -12.06 6.60 -23.41
CA TRP A 65 -12.97 5.47 -23.68
C TRP A 65 -14.10 5.40 -22.64
N LEU A 66 -13.77 5.52 -21.34
CA LEU A 66 -14.74 5.68 -20.26
C LEU A 66 -15.65 6.90 -20.48
N GLY A 67 -15.08 8.04 -20.90
CA GLY A 67 -15.84 9.26 -21.22
C GLY A 67 -16.82 9.12 -22.39
N GLN A 68 -16.53 8.26 -23.37
CA GLN A 68 -17.46 7.93 -24.45
C GLN A 68 -18.61 7.03 -23.97
N ILE A 69 -18.32 6.02 -23.13
CA ILE A 69 -19.32 5.13 -22.52
C ILE A 69 -20.26 5.91 -21.59
N ASN A 70 -19.71 6.84 -20.81
CA ASN A 70 -20.43 7.72 -19.88
C ASN A 70 -21.56 8.55 -20.54
N ARG A 71 -21.52 8.75 -21.87
CA ARG A 71 -22.56 9.50 -22.59
C ARG A 71 -23.82 8.67 -22.92
N ARG A 72 -23.82 7.34 -22.72
CA ARG A 72 -24.96 6.47 -23.04
C ARG A 72 -25.66 5.88 -21.82
N PHE A 73 -24.93 5.60 -20.74
CA PHE A 73 -25.47 5.07 -19.48
C PHE A 73 -24.66 5.59 -18.28
N TYR A 74 -25.32 5.78 -17.14
CA TYR A 74 -24.68 6.10 -15.84
C TYR A 74 -23.92 4.91 -15.20
N LEU A 75 -23.78 3.80 -15.93
CA LEU A 75 -23.11 2.58 -15.49
C LEU A 75 -21.62 2.72 -15.12
N PRO A 76 -20.76 3.53 -15.80
CA PRO A 76 -19.32 3.48 -15.52
C PRO A 76 -18.96 4.05 -14.14
N THR A 77 -19.73 5.01 -13.61
CA THR A 77 -19.55 5.52 -12.25
C THR A 77 -19.88 4.45 -11.21
N VAL A 78 -21.00 3.75 -11.38
CA VAL A 78 -21.40 2.65 -10.48
C VAL A 78 -20.40 1.50 -10.55
N LEU A 79 -19.95 1.12 -11.75
CA LEU A 79 -18.91 0.11 -11.93
C LEU A 79 -17.56 0.53 -11.34
N MET A 80 -17.13 1.79 -11.47
CA MET A 80 -15.90 2.26 -10.81
C MET A 80 -16.01 2.25 -9.28
N VAL A 81 -17.15 2.64 -8.71
CA VAL A 81 -17.37 2.57 -7.26
C VAL A 81 -17.39 1.11 -6.78
N LEU A 82 -18.04 0.22 -7.52
CA LEU A 82 -18.15 -1.20 -7.16
C LEU A 82 -16.80 -1.92 -7.30
N VAL A 83 -16.09 -1.76 -8.42
CA VAL A 83 -14.73 -2.32 -8.63
C VAL A 83 -13.72 -1.70 -7.65
N GLY A 84 -13.78 -0.39 -7.42
CA GLY A 84 -12.93 0.28 -6.43
C GLY A 84 -13.21 -0.20 -5.00
N SER A 85 -14.48 -0.40 -4.64
CA SER A 85 -14.87 -0.97 -3.35
C SER A 85 -14.39 -2.42 -3.20
N LEU A 86 -14.55 -3.27 -4.22
CA LEU A 86 -14.00 -4.63 -4.22
C LEU A 86 -12.47 -4.64 -4.14
N PHE A 87 -11.78 -3.72 -4.79
CA PHE A 87 -10.33 -3.62 -4.75
C PHE A 87 -9.82 -3.16 -3.36
N VAL A 88 -10.50 -2.19 -2.74
CA VAL A 88 -10.23 -1.77 -1.36
C VAL A 88 -10.55 -2.90 -0.37
N LEU A 89 -11.68 -3.59 -0.52
CA LEU A 89 -12.04 -4.75 0.30
C LEU A 89 -11.04 -5.90 0.14
N ASN A 90 -10.54 -6.15 -1.07
CA ASN A 90 -9.50 -7.14 -1.33
C ASN A 90 -8.19 -6.80 -0.59
N ILE A 91 -7.75 -5.54 -0.66
CA ILE A 91 -6.58 -5.03 0.08
C ILE A 91 -6.79 -5.12 1.60
N LEU A 92 -7.99 -4.79 2.10
CA LEU A 92 -8.35 -4.90 3.52
C LEU A 92 -8.58 -6.36 3.97
N SER A 93 -8.78 -7.30 3.05
CA SER A 93 -8.88 -8.75 3.30
C SER A 93 -7.54 -9.48 3.23
N ALA A 94 -6.45 -8.79 2.89
CA ALA A 94 -5.11 -9.31 3.17
C ALA A 94 -5.01 -9.65 4.67
N PRO A 95 -4.30 -10.73 5.06
CA PRO A 95 -4.20 -11.13 6.47
C PRO A 95 -3.78 -9.95 7.35
N ALA A 96 -4.62 -9.63 8.34
CA ALA A 96 -4.45 -8.44 9.17
C ALA A 96 -3.24 -8.59 10.10
N SER A 97 -2.06 -8.27 9.57
CA SER A 97 -0.75 -8.30 10.23
C SER A 97 -0.59 -7.18 11.26
N ALA A 98 -1.48 -7.18 12.26
CA ALA A 98 -1.35 -6.34 13.43
C ALA A 98 -0.05 -6.70 14.17
N GLN A 99 0.72 -5.68 14.54
CA GLN A 99 1.99 -5.79 15.29
C GLN A 99 1.79 -6.23 16.76
N PHE A 100 0.68 -6.90 17.05
CA PHE A 100 0.23 -7.22 18.39
C PHE A 100 -0.28 -8.65 18.44
N TYR A 101 0.10 -9.32 19.53
CA TYR A 101 -0.43 -10.64 19.84
C TYR A 101 -0.10 -11.64 18.70
N GLN A 102 1.05 -11.47 18.02
CA GLN A 102 1.55 -12.23 16.87
C GLN A 102 2.59 -13.28 17.27
N GLY A 103 3.65 -12.90 17.99
CA GLY A 103 4.61 -13.87 18.52
C GLY A 103 3.95 -14.90 19.44
N ALA A 104 2.92 -14.47 20.18
CA ALA A 104 2.05 -15.34 20.96
C ALA A 104 1.13 -16.25 20.11
N GLN A 105 0.73 -15.83 18.91
CA GLN A 105 -0.03 -16.67 17.97
C GLN A 105 0.86 -17.75 17.37
N ASP A 106 2.08 -17.38 16.93
CA ASP A 106 3.03 -18.30 16.32
C ASP A 106 3.51 -19.34 17.34
N ALA A 107 3.79 -18.91 18.58
CA ALA A 107 4.00 -19.77 19.74
C ALA A 107 2.87 -20.79 19.94
N MET A 108 1.61 -20.32 20.02
CA MET A 108 0.44 -21.19 20.21
C MET A 108 0.28 -22.19 19.06
N THR A 109 0.54 -21.75 17.83
CA THR A 109 0.46 -22.59 16.63
C THR A 109 1.50 -23.71 16.65
N GLY A 110 2.73 -23.40 17.11
CA GLY A 110 3.79 -24.40 17.31
C GLY A 110 3.48 -25.45 18.39
N PHE A 111 2.68 -25.10 19.42
CA PHE A 111 2.26 -26.05 20.46
C PHE A 111 1.06 -26.92 20.05
N PHE A 112 0.22 -26.46 19.12
CA PHE A 112 -1.03 -27.13 18.74
C PHE A 112 -1.15 -27.29 17.20
N PRO A 113 -0.31 -28.15 16.58
CA PRO A 113 -0.37 -28.40 15.13
C PRO A 113 -1.75 -28.93 14.72
N GLY A 114 -2.29 -28.41 13.60
CA GLY A 114 -3.64 -28.74 13.14
C GLY A 114 -4.78 -27.95 13.79
N ALA A 115 -4.49 -27.04 14.74
CA ALA A 115 -5.47 -26.09 15.30
C ALA A 115 -5.36 -24.66 14.71
N GLU A 116 -4.51 -24.48 13.68
CA GLU A 116 -4.11 -23.21 13.07
C GLU A 116 -5.27 -22.23 12.80
N GLU A 117 -6.35 -22.69 12.17
CA GLU A 117 -7.50 -21.84 11.81
C GLU A 117 -8.23 -21.30 13.06
N VAL A 118 -8.40 -22.14 14.10
CA VAL A 118 -9.05 -21.75 15.36
C VAL A 118 -8.14 -20.80 16.15
N ILE A 119 -6.83 -21.03 16.15
CA ILE A 119 -5.84 -20.15 16.78
C ILE A 119 -5.86 -18.78 16.10
N ALA A 120 -5.76 -18.74 14.76
CA ALA A 120 -5.83 -17.49 14.00
C ALA A 120 -7.15 -16.74 14.25
N LEU A 121 -8.29 -17.43 14.30
CA LEU A 121 -9.58 -16.83 14.63
C LEU A 121 -9.59 -16.21 16.03
N VAL A 122 -9.13 -16.93 17.06
CA VAL A 122 -9.06 -16.44 18.45
C VAL A 122 -8.16 -15.21 18.56
N PHE A 123 -6.95 -15.26 17.97
CA PHE A 123 -6.03 -14.11 18.00
C PHE A 123 -6.55 -12.91 17.21
N ASN A 124 -7.27 -13.12 16.10
CA ASN A 124 -7.92 -12.03 15.36
C ASN A 124 -9.12 -11.42 16.12
N VAL A 125 -9.91 -12.22 16.84
CA VAL A 125 -10.96 -11.71 17.74
C VAL A 125 -10.35 -10.91 18.90
N LEU A 126 -9.25 -11.40 19.49
CA LEU A 126 -8.50 -10.66 20.51
C LEU A 126 -8.01 -9.31 19.95
N ARG A 127 -7.32 -9.30 18.80
CA ARG A 127 -6.90 -8.07 18.10
C ARG A 127 -8.06 -7.09 17.85
N GLY A 128 -9.24 -7.60 17.47
CA GLY A 128 -10.44 -6.79 17.30
C GLY A 128 -10.89 -6.09 18.59
N LEU A 129 -11.09 -6.86 19.67
CA LEU A 129 -11.50 -6.33 20.99
C LEU A 129 -10.46 -5.35 21.57
N PHE A 130 -9.18 -5.66 21.35
CA PHE A 130 -8.00 -4.90 21.76
C PHE A 130 -7.95 -3.52 21.08
N LEU A 131 -8.16 -3.47 19.75
CA LEU A 131 -8.28 -2.23 19.00
C LEU A 131 -9.55 -1.43 19.35
N ILE A 132 -10.68 -2.10 19.62
CA ILE A 132 -11.91 -1.44 20.08
C ILE A 132 -11.68 -0.75 21.44
N TYR A 133 -11.02 -1.43 22.40
CA TYR A 133 -10.66 -0.84 23.68
C TYR A 133 -9.76 0.40 23.51
N LEU A 134 -8.70 0.29 22.70
CA LEU A 134 -7.79 1.41 22.43
C LEU A 134 -8.53 2.57 21.76
N GLY A 135 -9.38 2.32 20.76
CA GLY A 135 -10.20 3.34 20.10
C GLY A 135 -11.12 4.09 21.05
N ILE A 136 -11.87 3.37 21.90
CA ILE A 136 -12.75 3.98 22.92
C ILE A 136 -11.93 4.80 23.93
N SER A 137 -10.76 4.30 24.35
CA SER A 137 -9.89 5.02 25.29
C SER A 137 -9.33 6.32 24.69
N LEU A 138 -8.93 6.29 23.41
CA LEU A 138 -8.33 7.42 22.70
C LEU A 138 -9.37 8.52 22.46
N VAL A 139 -10.63 8.16 22.15
CA VAL A 139 -11.74 9.13 22.08
C VAL A 139 -11.91 9.88 23.41
N LYS A 140 -11.83 9.19 24.56
CA LYS A 140 -11.91 9.83 25.88
C LYS A 140 -10.74 10.78 26.14
N VAL A 141 -9.51 10.38 25.80
CA VAL A 141 -8.31 11.23 25.93
C VAL A 141 -8.43 12.51 25.09
N VAL A 142 -8.93 12.40 23.85
CA VAL A 142 -9.15 13.56 22.97
C VAL A 142 -10.31 14.45 23.46
N GLN A 143 -11.37 13.88 24.05
CA GLN A 143 -12.45 14.65 24.67
C GLN A 143 -11.96 15.40 25.93
N ALA A 144 -11.16 14.77 26.77
CA ALA A 144 -10.56 15.39 27.95
C ALA A 144 -9.63 16.55 27.57
N GLN A 145 -8.76 16.35 26.58
CA GLN A 145 -7.86 17.39 26.05
C GLN A 145 -8.61 18.63 25.58
N ARG A 146 -9.82 18.46 24.99
CA ARG A 146 -10.67 19.56 24.50
C ARG A 146 -11.47 20.28 25.58
N GLN A 147 -11.49 19.74 26.80
CA GLN A 147 -12.22 20.29 27.95
C GLN A 147 -11.26 20.77 29.06
N ASP A 148 -9.96 20.86 28.74
CA ASP A 148 -8.87 21.17 29.67
C ASP A 148 -8.81 20.26 30.91
N GLU A 149 -9.35 19.04 30.78
CA GLU A 149 -9.25 17.97 31.79
C GLU A 149 -7.87 17.29 31.76
N ASP A 150 -7.55 16.52 32.81
CA ASP A 150 -6.30 15.75 32.91
C ASP A 150 -6.29 14.52 31.97
N TRP A 151 -6.11 14.81 30.69
CA TRP A 151 -5.95 13.83 29.62
C TRP A 151 -4.71 12.95 29.80
N GLN A 152 -3.70 13.37 30.58
CA GLN A 152 -2.47 12.59 30.80
C GLN A 152 -2.73 11.42 31.76
N ASN A 153 -3.44 11.64 32.86
CA ASN A 153 -3.87 10.56 33.75
C ASN A 153 -4.86 9.61 33.05
N LEU A 154 -5.75 10.13 32.20
CA LEU A 154 -6.64 9.29 31.38
C LEU A 154 -5.89 8.45 30.32
N ALA A 155 -4.84 8.99 29.69
CA ALA A 155 -4.02 8.28 28.71
C ALA A 155 -3.12 7.21 29.34
N ARG A 156 -2.79 7.32 30.64
CA ARG A 156 -1.86 6.41 31.33
C ARG A 156 -2.31 4.94 31.25
N THR A 157 -3.59 4.65 31.50
CA THR A 157 -4.10 3.27 31.52
C THR A 157 -4.00 2.55 30.17
N PRO A 158 -4.50 3.09 29.04
CA PRO A 158 -4.34 2.42 27.74
C PRO A 158 -2.88 2.33 27.27
N LEU A 159 -2.03 3.32 27.60
CA LEU A 159 -0.59 3.24 27.30
C LEU A 159 0.11 2.10 28.06
N ILE A 160 -0.22 1.89 29.35
CA ILE A 160 0.32 0.76 30.12
C ILE A 160 -0.12 -0.57 29.49
N ILE A 161 -1.37 -0.71 29.08
CA ILE A 161 -1.90 -1.94 28.45
C ILE A 161 -1.21 -2.22 27.11
N LEU A 162 -1.02 -1.18 26.29
CA LEU A 162 -0.30 -1.27 25.02
C LEU A 162 1.14 -1.77 25.23
N ILE A 163 1.89 -1.15 26.15
CA ILE A 163 3.28 -1.49 26.45
C ILE A 163 3.41 -2.88 27.07
N ALA A 164 2.54 -3.22 28.04
CA ALA A 164 2.60 -4.51 28.73
C ALA A 164 2.45 -5.70 27.78
N MET A 165 1.65 -5.55 26.71
CA MET A 165 1.42 -6.62 25.75
C MET A 165 2.27 -6.55 24.48
N THR A 166 2.82 -5.40 24.07
CA THR A 166 3.92 -5.44 23.09
C THR A 166 5.16 -6.11 23.70
N LEU A 167 5.45 -5.84 24.98
CA LEU A 167 6.45 -6.60 25.74
C LEU A 167 6.05 -8.09 25.87
N GLY A 168 4.79 -8.39 26.20
CA GLY A 168 4.30 -9.77 26.29
C GLY A 168 4.46 -10.57 24.99
N ASP A 169 4.20 -9.95 23.83
CA ASP A 169 4.31 -10.59 22.52
C ASP A 169 5.77 -10.79 22.09
N VAL A 170 6.63 -9.82 22.36
CA VAL A 170 8.10 -9.94 22.18
C VAL A 170 8.67 -11.03 23.10
N LEU A 171 8.22 -11.11 24.35
CA LEU A 171 8.61 -12.15 25.30
C LEU A 171 8.11 -13.54 24.85
N ALA A 172 6.92 -13.65 24.26
CA ALA A 172 6.43 -14.90 23.69
C ALA A 172 7.35 -15.39 22.57
N GLY A 173 7.71 -14.51 21.63
CA GLY A 173 8.69 -14.81 20.57
C GLY A 173 10.05 -15.27 21.11
N PHE A 174 10.60 -14.57 22.12
CA PHE A 174 11.84 -15.02 22.78
C PHE A 174 11.72 -16.39 23.46
N ILE A 175 10.59 -16.67 24.13
CA ILE A 175 10.38 -17.93 24.86
C ILE A 175 10.25 -19.13 23.90
N THR A 176 9.62 -18.96 22.74
CA THR A 176 9.46 -20.05 21.76
C THR A 176 10.56 -20.11 20.70
N GLY A 177 11.68 -19.40 20.89
CA GLY A 177 12.81 -19.41 19.96
C GLY A 177 12.55 -18.69 18.64
N GLY A 178 11.48 -17.89 18.55
CA GLY A 178 11.10 -17.06 17.41
C GLY A 178 12.02 -15.85 17.25
N VAL A 179 13.30 -16.09 16.99
CA VAL A 179 14.21 -15.06 16.47
C VAL A 179 13.80 -14.77 15.03
N ALA A 180 13.40 -13.52 14.76
CA ALA A 180 12.98 -13.11 13.43
C ALA A 180 14.09 -13.27 12.38
N ALA A 181 13.68 -13.67 11.18
CA ALA A 181 14.45 -13.67 9.94
C ALA A 181 13.65 -12.93 8.86
#